data_AF-A1JRY0-F1
#
_entry.id   AF-A1JRY0-F1
#
_cell.length_a   1.000
_cell.length_b   1.000
_cell.length_c   1.000
_cell.angle_alpha   90.00
_cell.angle_beta   90.00
_cell.angle_gamma   90.00
#
_symmetry.space_group_name_H-M   'P 1'
#
loop_
_entity.id
_entity.type
_entity.pdbx_description
1 polymer ?
#
loop_
_entity_poly.entity_id
_entity_poly.type
_entity_poly.pdbx_seq_one_letter_code
_entity_poly.pdbx_strand_id
1 'polypeptide(L)'
;MSLRQLEALPFAADSGFHPIKPDSGIDKSSRISWRKAGASLYFSHTIENDRIAQQMMYQCGYPQPLGSNSFIPTIRKAADIQRCMLDNGFEPKRKLMLVCRNYPQVTGCQK
;
A
#
# COMPACT_ATOMS: atom_id res chain seq x y z
N MET A 1 -2.90 11.70 -23.26
CA MET A 1 -3.60 11.38 -21.98
C MET A 1 -3.46 12.59 -21.06
N SER A 2 -4.56 13.09 -20.48
CA SER A 2 -4.53 14.22 -19.54
C SER A 2 -4.17 13.75 -18.11
N LEU A 3 -3.75 14.68 -17.24
CA LEU A 3 -3.46 14.37 -15.84
C LEU A 3 -4.66 13.75 -15.13
N ARG A 4 -5.86 14.34 -15.31
CA ARG A 4 -7.10 13.83 -14.73
C ARG A 4 -7.44 12.41 -15.21
N GLN A 5 -7.16 12.10 -16.47
CA GLN A 5 -7.35 10.74 -17.01
C GLN A 5 -6.36 9.76 -16.39
N LEU A 6 -5.09 10.13 -16.28
CA LEU A 6 -4.07 9.31 -15.61
C LEU A 6 -4.45 9.02 -14.16
N GLU A 7 -4.83 10.05 -13.41
CA GLU A 7 -5.18 9.94 -11.98
C GLU A 7 -6.37 9.04 -11.70
N ALA A 8 -7.28 8.88 -12.68
CA ALA A 8 -8.46 8.04 -12.59
C ALA A 8 -8.18 6.56 -12.92
N LEU A 9 -7.01 6.23 -13.49
CA LEU A 9 -6.66 4.84 -13.80
C LEU A 9 -6.50 4.01 -12.51
N PRO A 10 -6.83 2.71 -12.51
CA PRO A 10 -6.63 1.84 -11.36
C PRO A 10 -5.13 1.58 -11.12
N PHE A 11 -4.74 1.46 -9.85
CA PHE A 11 -3.37 1.15 -9.45
C PHE A 11 -3.25 -0.23 -8.80
N ALA A 12 -3.00 -1.26 -9.62
CA ALA A 12 -2.96 -2.65 -9.18
C ALA A 12 -1.59 -3.11 -8.65
N ALA A 13 -0.56 -2.27 -8.65
CA ALA A 13 0.80 -2.69 -8.31
C ALA A 13 1.07 -2.79 -6.80
N ASP A 14 0.11 -2.39 -5.96
CA ASP A 14 0.16 -2.55 -4.51
C ASP A 14 -0.81 -3.62 -4.04
N SER A 15 -0.26 -4.74 -3.55
CA SER A 15 -1.05 -5.86 -3.07
C SER A 15 -1.92 -5.51 -1.87
N GLY A 16 -1.60 -4.44 -1.11
CA GLY A 16 -2.44 -3.99 0.00
C GLY A 16 -3.85 -3.59 -0.40
N PHE A 17 -4.08 -3.33 -1.70
CA PHE A 17 -5.39 -3.05 -2.28
C PHE A 17 -6.06 -4.23 -2.97
N HIS A 18 -5.45 -5.42 -2.94
CA HIS A 18 -6.03 -6.57 -3.64
C HIS A 18 -7.10 -7.23 -2.78
N PRO A 19 -8.32 -7.44 -3.32
CA PRO A 19 -9.33 -8.20 -2.61
C PRO A 19 -8.82 -9.60 -2.25
N ILE A 20 -9.33 -10.13 -1.16
CA ILE A 20 -9.19 -11.54 -0.80
C ILE A 20 -10.52 -12.21 -1.13
N LYS A 21 -10.48 -13.20 -2.02
CA LYS A 21 -11.66 -14.02 -2.30
C LYS A 21 -11.94 -14.94 -1.11
N PRO A 22 -13.22 -15.15 -0.75
CA PRO A 22 -13.58 -16.24 0.16
C PRO A 22 -12.95 -17.56 -0.31
N ASP A 23 -12.54 -18.39 0.63
CA ASP A 23 -11.99 -19.74 0.40
C ASP A 23 -10.70 -19.81 -0.45
N SER A 24 -10.03 -18.67 -0.68
CA SER A 24 -8.77 -18.65 -1.43
C SER A 24 -7.56 -19.16 -0.65
N GLY A 25 -7.70 -19.43 0.66
CA GLY A 25 -6.58 -19.76 1.55
C GLY A 25 -5.60 -18.60 1.77
N ILE A 26 -5.89 -17.40 1.24
CA ILE A 26 -5.08 -16.20 1.40
C ILE A 26 -5.52 -15.46 2.67
N ASP A 27 -4.58 -15.17 3.56
CA ASP A 27 -4.83 -14.36 4.76
C ASP A 27 -4.48 -12.88 4.55
N LYS A 28 -5.11 -11.99 5.35
CA LYS A 28 -4.86 -10.54 5.35
C LYS A 28 -3.39 -10.18 5.56
N SER A 29 -2.61 -10.99 6.29
CA SER A 29 -1.17 -10.76 6.47
C SER A 29 -0.40 -10.76 5.14
N SER A 30 -0.85 -11.53 4.15
CA SER A 30 -0.23 -11.56 2.81
C SER A 30 -0.43 -10.27 2.01
N ARG A 31 -1.28 -9.36 2.49
CA ARG A 31 -1.55 -8.05 1.89
C ARG A 31 -0.71 -6.94 2.51
N ILE A 32 0.06 -7.22 3.56
CA ILE A 32 0.94 -6.23 4.19
C ILE A 32 2.14 -5.96 3.26
N SER A 33 2.10 -4.82 2.56
CA SER A 33 3.10 -4.41 1.56
C SER A 33 4.19 -3.47 2.09
N TRP A 34 4.19 -3.18 3.39
CA TRP A 34 5.09 -2.20 4.04
C TRP A 34 5.80 -2.76 5.27
N ARG A 35 6.89 -2.10 5.67
CA ARG A 35 7.60 -2.32 6.94
C ARG A 35 8.08 -0.98 7.49
N LYS A 36 8.28 -0.89 8.82
CA LYS A 36 8.91 0.31 9.40
C LYS A 36 10.37 0.41 8.91
N ALA A 37 10.80 1.60 8.52
CA ALA A 37 12.16 1.82 8.05
C ALA A 37 13.17 1.42 9.14
N GLY A 38 14.20 0.66 8.76
CA GLY A 38 15.23 0.16 9.69
C GLY A 38 14.79 -0.98 10.61
N ALA A 39 13.55 -1.48 10.51
CA ALA A 39 13.12 -2.65 11.25
C ALA A 39 13.92 -3.91 10.86
N SER A 40 14.15 -4.79 11.84
CA SER A 40 14.87 -6.06 11.67
C SER A 40 14.29 -6.90 10.53
N LEU A 41 15.16 -7.47 9.70
CA LEU A 41 14.77 -8.37 8.60
C LEU A 41 14.73 -9.84 9.01
N TYR A 42 15.11 -10.16 10.26
CA TYR A 42 15.12 -11.55 10.73
C TYR A 42 13.70 -12.09 10.85
N PHE A 43 13.53 -13.37 10.47
CA PHE A 43 12.24 -14.04 10.45
C PHE A 43 11.50 -13.98 11.80
N SER A 44 12.24 -14.04 12.92
CA SER A 44 11.71 -13.95 14.27
C SER A 44 10.95 -12.64 14.56
N HIS A 45 11.23 -11.56 13.83
CA HIS A 45 10.57 -10.26 13.99
C HIS A 45 9.41 -10.04 13.00
N THR A 46 9.13 -11.00 12.11
CA THR A 46 8.11 -10.84 11.06
C THR A 46 6.75 -10.48 11.63
N ILE A 47 6.28 -11.19 12.67
CA ILE A 47 4.94 -10.97 13.24
C ILE A 47 4.81 -9.55 13.80
N GLU A 48 5.81 -9.09 14.54
CA GLU A 48 5.77 -7.76 15.16
C GLU A 48 5.89 -6.65 14.11
N ASN A 49 6.80 -6.79 13.15
CA ASN A 49 6.93 -5.85 12.03
C ASN A 49 5.63 -5.74 11.23
N ASP A 50 4.97 -6.87 10.98
CA ASP A 50 3.71 -6.93 10.24
C ASP A 50 2.58 -6.27 11.00
N ARG A 51 2.52 -6.47 12.32
CA ARG A 51 1.55 -5.79 13.20
C ARG A 51 1.70 -4.27 13.14
N ILE A 52 2.92 -3.77 13.27
CA ILE A 52 3.22 -2.33 13.22
C ILE A 52 2.86 -1.75 11.84
N ALA A 53 3.26 -2.44 10.76
CA ALA A 53 2.96 -2.01 9.39
C ALA A 53 1.46 -2.01 9.11
N GLN A 54 0.73 -3.04 9.52
CA GLN A 54 -0.70 -3.14 9.31
C GLN A 54 -1.46 -1.99 10.00
N GLN A 55 -1.10 -1.63 11.22
CA GLN A 55 -1.71 -0.51 11.92
C GLN A 55 -1.54 0.80 11.13
N MET A 56 -0.33 1.06 10.64
CA MET A 56 -0.08 2.26 9.83
C MET A 56 -0.80 2.21 8.48
N MET A 57 -0.87 1.03 7.84
CA MET A 57 -1.65 0.87 6.60
C MET A 57 -3.11 1.29 6.80
N TYR A 58 -3.76 0.87 7.89
CA TYR A 58 -5.12 1.31 8.18
C TYR A 58 -5.21 2.81 8.43
N GLN A 59 -4.28 3.38 9.19
CA GLN A 59 -4.23 4.83 9.44
C GLN A 59 -4.05 5.64 8.14
N CYS A 60 -3.26 5.14 7.20
CA CYS A 60 -3.05 5.77 5.90
C CYS A 60 -4.17 5.52 4.88
N GLY A 61 -5.18 4.72 5.22
CA GLY A 61 -6.38 4.53 4.40
C GLY A 61 -6.38 3.29 3.51
N TYR A 62 -5.55 2.28 3.81
CA TYR A 62 -5.76 0.94 3.26
C TYR A 62 -7.09 0.34 3.78
N PRO A 63 -7.69 -0.62 3.05
CA PRO A 63 -8.91 -1.29 3.48
C PRO A 63 -8.75 -1.96 4.84
N GLN A 64 -9.77 -1.86 5.70
CA GLN A 64 -9.78 -2.51 7.01
C GLN A 64 -10.98 -3.48 7.08
N PRO A 65 -10.77 -4.81 7.17
CA PRO A 65 -9.48 -5.50 7.11
C PRO A 65 -8.83 -5.45 5.71
N LEU A 66 -7.51 -5.67 5.62
CA LEU A 66 -6.85 -5.76 4.32
C LEU A 66 -7.51 -6.83 3.45
N GLY A 67 -7.76 -6.50 2.18
CA GLY A 67 -8.45 -7.36 1.22
C GLY A 67 -9.98 -7.32 1.28
N SER A 68 -10.58 -6.46 2.10
CA SER A 68 -12.05 -6.28 2.16
C SER A 68 -12.64 -5.40 1.06
N ASN A 69 -11.80 -4.65 0.34
CA ASN A 69 -12.26 -3.73 -0.70
C ASN A 69 -12.74 -4.48 -1.94
N SER A 70 -13.84 -4.03 -2.53
CA SER A 70 -14.40 -4.60 -3.75
C SER A 70 -13.73 -4.11 -5.04
N PHE A 71 -12.91 -3.05 -4.97
CA PHE A 71 -12.26 -2.44 -6.12
C PHE A 71 -10.85 -1.95 -5.79
N ILE A 72 -10.01 -1.87 -6.84
CA ILE A 72 -8.65 -1.34 -6.77
C ILE A 72 -8.72 0.20 -6.81
N PRO A 73 -8.02 0.93 -5.90
CA PRO A 73 -8.04 2.38 -5.88
C PRO A 73 -7.40 2.97 -7.14
N THR A 74 -7.70 4.25 -7.39
CA THR A 74 -7.10 4.99 -8.48
C THR A 74 -5.64 5.35 -8.21
N ILE A 75 -4.89 5.72 -9.24
CA ILE A 75 -3.50 6.19 -9.14
C ILE A 75 -3.40 7.36 -8.15
N ARG A 76 -4.32 8.32 -8.20
CA ARG A 76 -4.31 9.45 -7.26
C ARG A 76 -4.49 8.98 -5.81
N LYS A 77 -5.51 8.14 -5.55
CA LYS A 77 -5.75 7.65 -4.19
C LYS A 77 -4.60 6.80 -3.67
N ALA A 78 -4.02 5.97 -4.52
CA ALA A 78 -2.82 5.19 -4.17
C ALA A 78 -1.63 6.11 -3.88
N ALA A 79 -1.42 7.19 -4.64
CA ALA A 79 -0.37 8.17 -4.35
C ALA A 79 -0.51 8.75 -2.94
N ASP A 80 -1.71 9.23 -2.58
CA ASP A 80 -1.99 9.80 -1.26
C ASP A 80 -1.67 8.79 -0.13
N ILE A 81 -2.13 7.55 -0.29
CA ILE A 81 -1.93 6.48 0.71
C ILE A 81 -0.44 6.10 0.84
N GLN A 82 0.23 5.85 -0.29
CA GLN A 82 1.65 5.48 -0.27
C GLN A 82 2.51 6.62 0.26
N ARG A 83 2.10 7.87 0.00
CA ARG A 83 2.78 9.03 0.54
C ARG A 83 2.66 9.10 2.06
N CYS A 84 1.46 8.91 2.60
CA CYS A 84 1.26 8.81 4.05
C CYS A 84 2.16 7.75 4.71
N MET A 85 2.32 6.57 4.08
CA MET A 85 3.22 5.53 4.62
C MET A 85 4.67 6.02 4.70
N LEU A 86 5.16 6.64 3.61
CA LEU A 86 6.53 7.18 3.55
C LEU A 86 6.75 8.29 4.58
N ASP A 87 5.79 9.21 4.71
CA ASP A 87 5.88 10.33 5.67
C ASP A 87 5.85 9.83 7.13
N ASN A 88 5.24 8.67 7.39
CA ASN A 88 5.27 7.99 8.69
C ASN A 88 6.51 7.10 8.90
N GLY A 89 7.51 7.18 8.03
CA GLY A 89 8.76 6.44 8.13
C GLY A 89 8.62 4.95 7.87
N PHE A 90 7.68 4.56 7.00
CA PHE A 90 7.59 3.20 6.47
C PHE A 90 8.24 3.13 5.10
N GLU A 91 8.77 1.96 4.79
CA GLU A 91 9.32 1.65 3.48
C GLU A 91 8.64 0.41 2.91
N PRO A 92 8.59 0.28 1.57
CA PRO A 92 7.94 -0.87 0.99
C PRO A 92 8.64 -2.18 1.30
N LYS A 93 7.85 -3.24 1.46
CA LYS A 93 8.37 -4.61 1.41
C LYS A 93 8.62 -4.98 -0.05
N ARG A 94 9.71 -5.73 -0.29
CA ARG A 94 10.05 -6.29 -1.60
C ARG A 94 10.09 -5.20 -2.68
N LYS A 95 9.61 -5.50 -3.89
CA LYS A 95 9.60 -4.60 -5.06
C LYS A 95 8.22 -3.94 -5.28
N LEU A 96 7.59 -3.42 -4.23
CA LEU A 96 6.38 -2.62 -4.40
C LEU A 96 6.68 -1.43 -5.32
N MET A 97 5.84 -1.22 -6.35
CA MET A 97 5.95 -0.03 -7.18
C MET A 97 5.35 1.16 -6.45
N LEU A 98 6.14 2.22 -6.29
CA LEU A 98 5.65 3.50 -5.77
C LEU A 98 5.04 4.33 -6.88
N VAL A 99 3.83 4.84 -6.68
CA VAL A 99 3.13 5.71 -7.63
C VAL A 99 4.01 6.90 -7.96
N CYS A 100 4.52 7.61 -6.95
CA CYS A 100 5.27 8.86 -7.14
C CYS A 100 6.65 8.69 -7.77
N ARG A 101 7.18 7.46 -7.83
CA ARG A 101 8.39 7.16 -8.60
C ARG A 101 8.08 7.03 -10.10
N ASN A 102 6.90 6.53 -10.45
CA ASN A 102 6.50 6.26 -11.84
C ASN A 102 5.68 7.40 -12.45
N TYR A 103 4.94 8.12 -11.62
CA TYR A 103 4.01 9.19 -12.01
C TYR A 103 4.19 10.42 -11.10
N PRO A 104 5.37 11.06 -11.11
CA PRO A 104 5.68 12.19 -10.22
C PRO A 104 4.74 13.40 -10.39
N GLN A 105 4.06 13.50 -11.53
CA GLN A 105 3.10 14.57 -11.84
C GLN A 105 1.72 14.43 -11.17
N VAL A 106 1.42 13.26 -10.58
CA VAL A 106 0.14 13.01 -9.89
C VAL A 106 0.03 13.94 -8.68
N THR A 107 -1.15 14.53 -8.45
CA THR A 107 -1.37 15.52 -7.39
C THR A 107 -0.99 14.96 -6.01
N GLY A 108 -1.28 13.69 -5.72
CA GLY A 108 -0.91 13.03 -4.46
C GLY A 108 0.59 12.80 -4.23
N CYS A 109 1.44 13.17 -5.19
CA CYS A 109 2.89 13.07 -5.08
C CYS A 109 3.57 14.39 -4.70
N GLN A 110 2.82 15.48 -4.71
CA GLN A 110 3.28 16.79 -4.28
C GLN A 110 3.44 16.82 -2.75
N LYS A 111 4.43 17.58 -2.26
CA LYS A 111 4.76 17.72 -0.84
C LYS A 111 3.80 18.68 -0.15
#